data_AF-A0A351LA94-F1
#
_entry.id   AF-A0A351LA94-F1
#
_cell.length_a   1.000
_cell.length_b   1.000
_cell.length_c   1.000
_cell.angle_alpha   90.00
_cell.angle_beta   90.00
_cell.angle_gamma   90.00
#
_symmetry.space_group_name_H-M   'P 1'
#
loop_
_entity.id
_entity.type
_entity.pdbx_description
1 polymer ?
#
loop_
_entity_poly.entity_id
_entity_poly.type
_entity_poly.pdbx_seq_one_letter_code
_entity_poly.pdbx_strand_id
1 'polypeptide(L)'
;IPTCLVLTEHDDATDNQVLEKFYNSLGGEAKGHRCYLYEASDFVPHPMVDPREVSQGMTNRFWKNLYQETFRFFTQGEINPDNMNNVNASDDLPPLPY
;
A
#
# COMPACT_ATOMS: atom_id res chain seq x y z
N ILE A 1 14.02 11.43 5.29
CA ILE A 1 13.87 10.65 4.03
C ILE A 1 12.40 10.35 3.91
N PRO A 2 11.71 10.72 2.82
CA PRO A 2 10.32 10.35 2.60
C PRO A 2 10.12 8.84 2.72
N THR A 3 9.02 8.42 3.34
CA THR A 3 8.68 7.01 3.56
C THR A 3 7.22 6.78 3.19
N CYS A 4 6.95 5.71 2.45
CA CYS A 4 5.59 5.23 2.19
C CYS A 4 5.32 4.00 3.06
N LEU A 5 4.32 4.09 3.93
CA LEU A 5 3.82 2.98 4.74
C LEU A 5 2.55 2.45 4.08
N VAL A 6 2.52 1.17 3.76
CA VAL A 6 1.31 0.51 3.25
C VAL A 6 0.96 -0.60 4.23
N LEU A 7 -0.25 -0.53 4.76
CA LEU A 7 -0.72 -1.32 5.89
C LEU A 7 -1.95 -2.14 5.49
N THR A 8 -2.25 -3.17 6.25
CA THR A 8 -3.48 -3.97 6.10
C THR A 8 -4.18 -4.06 7.46
N GLU A 9 -5.47 -3.78 7.48
CA GLU A 9 -6.31 -4.00 8.65
C GLU A 9 -6.63 -5.49 8.75
N HIS A 10 -5.84 -6.22 9.55
CA HIS A 10 -6.17 -7.60 9.92
C HIS A 10 -5.67 -7.89 11.34
N ASP A 11 -6.53 -8.55 12.11
CA ASP A 11 -6.51 -8.64 13.59
C ASP A 11 -5.21 -9.24 14.18
N ASP A 12 -4.47 -10.04 13.39
CA ASP A 12 -3.40 -10.88 13.91
C ASP A 12 -1.97 -10.41 13.59
N ALA A 13 -1.79 -9.41 12.72
CA ALA A 13 -0.47 -9.14 12.15
C ALA A 13 0.21 -7.85 12.65
N THR A 14 -0.55 -6.80 12.95
CA THR A 14 0.02 -5.48 13.29
C THR A 14 -0.94 -4.59 14.07
N ASP A 15 -0.44 -3.91 15.12
CA ASP A 15 -1.17 -2.87 15.82
C ASP A 15 -1.12 -1.56 15.01
N ASN A 16 -2.20 -1.27 14.28
CA ASN A 16 -2.31 -0.07 13.46
C ASN A 16 -2.14 1.23 14.26
N GLN A 17 -2.49 1.25 15.55
CA GLN A 17 -2.29 2.44 16.39
C GLN A 17 -0.80 2.72 16.63
N VAL A 18 0.02 1.67 16.74
CA VAL A 18 1.48 1.82 16.85
C VAL A 18 2.07 2.36 15.55
N LEU A 19 1.59 1.89 14.41
CA LEU A 19 2.05 2.34 13.10
C LEU A 19 1.63 3.77 12.78
N GLU A 20 0.42 4.18 13.16
CA GLU A 20 -0.02 5.57 13.07
C GLU A 20 0.83 6.49 13.95
N LYS A 21 1.14 6.09 15.19
CA LYS A 21 2.05 6.84 16.07
C LYS A 21 3.44 6.95 15.45
N PHE A 22 3.95 5.87 14.87
CA PHE A 22 5.22 5.88 14.17
C PHE A 22 5.20 6.86 12.98
N TYR A 23 4.20 6.78 12.11
CA TYR A 23 4.01 7.69 10.98
C TYR A 23 3.99 9.17 11.42
N ASN A 24 3.22 9.47 12.46
CA ASN A 24 3.14 10.82 13.01
C ASN A 24 4.47 11.26 13.64
N SER A 25 5.21 10.36 14.28
CA SER A 25 6.54 10.66 14.85
C SER A 25 7.58 11.01 13.78
N LEU A 26 7.41 10.52 12.55
CA LEU A 26 8.22 10.90 11.39
C LEU A 26 7.87 12.31 10.87
N GLY A 27 6.79 12.93 11.36
CA GLY A 27 6.27 14.21 10.88
C GLY A 27 5.23 14.08 9.77
N GLY A 28 4.79 12.85 9.49
CA GLY A 28 3.69 12.55 8.57
C GLY A 28 3.80 13.21 7.20
N GLU A 29 2.65 13.60 6.66
CA GLU A 29 2.56 14.21 5.33
C GLU A 29 3.37 15.49 5.20
N ALA A 30 3.47 16.28 6.27
CA ALA A 30 4.24 17.53 6.30
C ALA A 30 5.76 17.32 6.09
N LYS A 31 6.25 16.09 6.25
CA LYS A 31 7.64 15.69 5.94
C LYS A 31 7.75 14.82 4.68
N GLY A 32 6.68 14.75 3.88
CA GLY A 32 6.61 13.98 2.64
C GLY A 32 6.41 12.48 2.86
N HIS A 33 5.98 12.05 4.05
CA HIS A 33 5.61 10.65 4.26
C HIS A 33 4.21 10.38 3.71
N ARG A 34 3.98 9.15 3.25
CA ARG A 34 2.67 8.67 2.81
C ARG A 34 2.29 7.45 3.61
N CYS A 35 0.99 7.30 3.88
CA CYS A 35 0.44 6.15 4.58
C CYS A 35 -0.84 5.73 3.87
N TYR A 36 -1.00 4.43 3.63
CA TYR A 36 -2.22 3.85 3.10
C TYR A 36 -2.57 2.60 3.90
N LEU A 37 -3.85 2.43 4.22
CA LEU A 37 -4.37 1.27 4.94
C LEU A 37 -5.40 0.59 4.04
N TYR A 38 -5.14 -0.67 3.68
CA TYR A 38 -6.16 -1.57 3.14
C TYR A 38 -7.09 -1.99 4.28
N GLU A 39 -8.39 -1.84 4.08
CA GLU A 39 -9.39 -2.27 5.07
C GLU A 39 -9.48 -3.81 5.14
N ALA A 40 -10.02 -4.36 6.22
CA ALA A 40 -10.20 -5.80 6.33
C ALA A 40 -11.09 -6.37 5.20
N SER A 41 -12.02 -5.54 4.70
CA SER A 41 -12.93 -5.86 3.60
C SER A 41 -12.23 -6.04 2.24
N ASP A 42 -10.99 -5.58 2.11
CA ASP A 42 -10.19 -5.66 0.89
C ASP A 42 -9.48 -7.01 0.69
N PHE A 43 -9.41 -7.86 1.74
CA PHE A 43 -8.76 -9.17 1.73
C PHE A 43 -7.33 -9.16 1.18
N VAL A 44 -6.57 -8.10 1.49
CA VAL A 44 -5.14 -7.99 1.15
C VAL A 44 -4.31 -8.60 2.29
N PRO A 45 -3.48 -9.61 2.00
CA PRO A 45 -2.66 -10.24 3.03
C PRO A 45 -1.40 -9.40 3.34
N HIS A 46 -0.88 -9.49 4.57
CA HIS A 46 0.31 -8.76 5.04
C HIS A 46 1.60 -8.92 4.19
N PRO A 47 1.88 -10.05 3.50
CA PRO A 47 3.00 -10.11 2.55
C PRO A 47 2.86 -9.15 1.38
N MET A 48 1.64 -8.77 0.99
CA MET A 48 1.28 -7.71 0.03
C MET A 48 1.86 -7.80 -1.40
N VAL A 49 2.72 -8.77 -1.75
CA VAL A 49 3.59 -8.64 -2.93
C VAL A 49 3.21 -9.39 -4.19
N ASP A 50 2.53 -10.53 -4.12
CA ASP A 50 2.23 -11.34 -5.31
C ASP A 50 0.78 -11.87 -5.26
N PRO A 51 -0.03 -11.68 -6.32
CA PRO A 51 -1.41 -12.20 -6.36
C PRO A 51 -1.48 -13.73 -6.38
N ARG A 52 -0.39 -14.43 -6.73
CA ARG A 52 -0.29 -15.88 -6.78
C ARG A 52 0.00 -16.46 -5.40
N GLU A 53 0.47 -15.65 -4.47
CA GLU A 53 0.67 -16.05 -3.09
C GLU A 53 -0.65 -15.92 -2.32
N VAL A 54 -1.10 -17.05 -1.78
CA VAL A 54 -2.24 -17.10 -0.87
C VAL A 54 -1.70 -17.14 0.55
N SER A 55 -2.12 -16.19 1.38
CA SER A 55 -1.80 -16.17 2.81
C SER A 55 -3.10 -16.09 3.59
N GLN A 56 -3.32 -17.05 4.50
CA GLN A 56 -4.55 -17.11 5.32
C GLN A 56 -5.85 -17.07 4.49
N GLY A 57 -5.84 -17.61 3.26
CA GLY A 57 -7.00 -17.60 2.36
C GLY A 57 -7.23 -16.27 1.62
N MET A 58 -6.34 -15.29 1.78
CA MET A 58 -6.38 -13.97 1.14
C MET A 58 -5.37 -13.86 -0.01
N THR A 59 -5.64 -12.98 -0.97
CA THR A 59 -4.77 -12.66 -2.11
C THR A 59 -4.79 -11.17 -2.37
N ASN A 60 -3.65 -10.56 -2.69
CA ASN A 60 -3.63 -9.15 -3.07
C ASN A 60 -4.13 -8.97 -4.51
N ARG A 61 -5.44 -8.74 -4.69
CA ARG A 61 -6.03 -8.42 -6.00
C ARG A 61 -5.59 -7.05 -6.56
N PHE A 62 -5.06 -6.18 -5.71
CA PHE A 62 -4.64 -4.82 -6.04
C PHE A 62 -3.13 -4.68 -6.28
N TRP A 63 -2.40 -5.79 -6.29
CA TRP A 63 -0.94 -5.80 -6.39
C TRP A 63 -0.42 -4.91 -7.53
N LYS A 64 -1.09 -4.87 -8.68
CA LYS A 64 -0.63 -4.05 -9.81
C LYS A 64 -0.53 -2.58 -9.43
N ASN A 65 -1.58 -2.05 -8.81
CA ASN A 65 -1.58 -0.66 -8.38
C ASN A 65 -0.66 -0.44 -7.18
N LEU A 66 -0.49 -1.40 -6.28
CA LEU A 66 0.53 -1.30 -5.23
C LEU A 66 1.93 -1.08 -5.83
N TYR A 67 2.32 -1.82 -6.88
CA TYR A 67 3.61 -1.62 -7.55
C TYR A 67 3.68 -0.29 -8.30
N GLN A 68 2.62 0.09 -9.01
CA GLN A 68 2.57 1.34 -9.75
C GLN A 68 2.61 2.57 -8.83
N GLU A 69 1.89 2.55 -7.72
CA GLU A 69 1.91 3.64 -6.73
C GLU A 69 3.21 3.66 -5.92
N THR A 70 3.85 2.50 -5.72
CA THR A 70 5.23 2.46 -5.22
C THR A 70 6.19 3.17 -6.17
N PHE A 71 6.06 2.96 -7.48
CA PHE A 71 6.82 3.69 -8.49
C PHE A 71 6.51 5.20 -8.50
N ARG A 72 5.23 5.58 -8.38
CA ARG A 72 4.81 6.98 -8.24
C ARG A 72 5.46 7.62 -7.02
N PHE A 73 5.47 6.93 -5.89
CA PHE A 73 6.12 7.43 -4.68
C PHE A 73 7.62 7.67 -4.89
N PHE A 74 8.33 6.71 -5.50
CA PHE A 74 9.77 6.87 -5.74
C PHE A 74 10.12 7.99 -6.73
N THR A 75 9.23 8.30 -7.68
CA THR A 75 9.51 9.28 -8.74
C THR A 75 8.92 10.65 -8.47
N GLN A 76 7.83 10.73 -7.71
CA GLN A 76 7.04 11.95 -7.49
C GLN A 76 6.83 12.27 -6.01
N GLY A 77 7.12 11.35 -5.09
CA GLY A 77 6.90 11.53 -3.65
C GLY A 77 5.44 11.37 -3.21
N GLU A 78 4.56 10.87 -4.10
CA GLU A 78 3.12 10.79 -3.89
C GLU A 78 2.57 9.39 -4.13
N ILE A 79 1.40 9.12 -3.56
CA ILE A 79 0.56 7.97 -3.91
C ILE A 79 -0.85 8.48 -4.23
N ASN A 80 -1.58 7.76 -5.07
CA ASN A 80 -3.00 7.97 -5.30
C ASN A 80 -3.83 6.91 -4.53
N PRO A 81 -4.49 7.28 -3.42
CA PRO A 81 -5.34 6.37 -2.65
C PRO A 81 -6.44 5.68 -3.47
N ASP A 82 -7.00 6.35 -4.48
CA ASP A 82 -8.06 5.79 -5.32
C ASP A 82 -7.53 4.64 -6.20
N ASN A 83 -6.27 4.71 -6.60
CA ASN A 83 -5.62 3.65 -7.38
C ASN A 83 -5.28 2.43 -6.51
N MET A 84 -4.91 2.65 -5.25
CA MET A 84 -4.50 1.58 -4.33
C MET A 84 -5.57 0.49 -4.17
N ASN A 85 -6.86 0.84 -4.29
CA ASN A 85 -8.01 -0.08 -4.24
C ASN A 85 -8.64 -0.36 -5.61
N ASN A 86 -7.92 -0.10 -6.70
CA ASN A 86 -8.37 -0.41 -8.05
C ASN A 86 -7.76 -1.74 -8.52
N VAL A 87 -8.55 -2.56 -9.21
CA VAL A 87 -8.06 -3.82 -9.83
C VAL A 87 -7.43 -3.58 -11.21
N ASN A 88 -7.83 -2.49 -11.87
CA ASN A 88 -7.28 -2.09 -13.16
C ASN A 88 -6.03 -1.26 -12.92
N ALA A 89 -4.96 -1.60 -13.64
CA ALA A 89 -3.72 -0.83 -13.59
C ALA A 89 -3.97 0.62 -14.02
N SER A 90 -3.21 1.55 -13.44
CA SER A 90 -3.26 2.97 -13.81
C SER A 90 -2.67 3.18 -15.20
N ASP A 91 -3.40 3.90 -16.06
CA ASP A 91 -2.99 4.18 -17.45
C ASP A 91 -1.94 5.31 -17.56
N ASP A 92 -1.80 6.13 -16.52
CA ASP A 92 -0.85 7.25 -16.45
C ASP A 92 0.55 6.84 -15.97
N LEU A 93 0.72 5.58 -15.57
CA LEU A 93 1.97 5.01 -15.07
C LEU A 93 2.50 3.92 -16.00
N PRO A 94 3.82 3.65 -15.98
CA PRO A 94 4.39 2.57 -16.77
C PRO A 94 3.66 1.24 -16.53
N PRO A 95 3.47 0.41 -17.57
CA PRO A 95 2.90 -0.91 -17.42
C PRO A 95 3.88 -1.81 -16.67
N LEU A 96 3.33 -2.76 -15.90
CA LEU A 96 4.13 -3.75 -15.20
C LEU A 96 4.66 -4.82 -16.18
N PRO A 97 5.89 -5.31 -15.98
CA PRO A 97 6.37 -6.47 -16.73
C PRO A 97 5.49 -7.69 -16.42
N TYR A 98 5.16 -8.44 -17.47
CA TYR A 98 4.37 -9.68 -17.39
C TYR A 98 5.11 -10.81 -16.68
#